data_AF-A0A8T5EBB1-F1
#
_entry.id   AF-A0A8T5EBB1-F1
#
_cell.length_a   1.000
_cell.length_b   1.000
_cell.length_c   1.000
_cell.angle_alpha   90.00
_cell.angle_beta   90.00
_cell.angle_gamma   90.00
#
_symmetry.space_group_name_H-M   'P 1'
#
loop_
_entity.id
_entity.type
_entity.pdbx_description
1 polymer ?
#
loop_
_entity_poly.entity_id
_entity_poly.type
_entity_poly.pdbx_seq_one_letter_code
_entity_poly.pdbx_strand_id
1 'polypeptide(L)'
;MKKIMKKTFALAVLALFILSILPAALAEEETGDVLDATPEPLKAKQAPGKQAKKVLANTKEGLKLTRERLQLLKEKHLQAREHFQAQKEKVMEAKKNVEACNEDAETCRKAKQGLRIGVKNHLVKTSDLILRSLEKLVDQVENSKALTAEEKEEALAKIAELEEELTAKKDEIESLGDDLTAEELREQIKALKNIWNKVRREQRWQVTQLINNKIGNLADKHEEYYNAMTVRISTLEDKGYTEAELAEVKEIAEEFREAMEDLKADQEAAEEAWANAKSSPEALEEAKEKQRVVREDMKETKELLREFVKEFNEVYKNNKVSDDVEETEIEEEVEDEEEETETEE
;
A
#
# COMPACT_ATOMS: atom_id res chain seq x y z
N MET A 1 -3.69 40.85 15.91
CA MET A 1 -3.57 39.91 14.76
C MET A 1 -2.72 38.66 15.06
N LYS A 2 -1.51 38.75 15.64
CA LYS A 2 -0.68 37.56 15.99
C LYS A 2 -1.35 36.52 16.93
N LYS A 3 -2.30 36.92 17.80
CA LYS A 3 -3.07 36.02 18.69
C LYS A 3 -4.24 35.30 18.01
N ILE A 4 -4.78 35.85 16.92
CA ILE A 4 -5.91 35.27 16.17
C ILE A 4 -5.38 34.23 15.15
N MET A 5 -4.26 34.52 14.50
CA MET A 5 -3.55 33.56 13.62
C MET A 5 -3.04 32.31 14.36
N LYS A 6 -2.64 32.42 15.64
CA LYS A 6 -2.22 31.26 16.44
C LYS A 6 -3.40 30.35 16.84
N LYS A 7 -4.62 30.89 16.94
CA LYS A 7 -5.85 30.13 17.28
C LYS A 7 -6.49 29.45 16.07
N THR A 8 -6.30 29.99 14.86
CA THR A 8 -6.73 29.35 13.61
C THR A 8 -5.77 28.24 13.17
N PHE A 9 -4.47 28.38 13.45
CA PHE A 9 -3.45 27.37 13.15
C PHE A 9 -3.65 26.05 13.94
N ALA A 10 -4.00 26.12 15.23
CA ALA A 10 -4.23 24.91 16.05
C ALA A 10 -5.46 24.08 15.61
N LEU A 11 -6.48 24.72 15.03
CA LEU A 11 -7.69 24.05 14.50
C LEU A 11 -7.48 23.48 13.09
N ALA A 12 -6.66 24.12 12.26
CA ALA A 12 -6.23 23.56 10.97
C ALA A 12 -5.37 22.30 11.17
N VAL A 13 -4.59 22.28 12.24
CA VAL A 13 -3.75 21.16 12.67
C VAL A 13 -4.55 19.95 13.16
N LEU A 14 -5.69 20.15 13.82
CA LEU A 14 -6.62 19.10 14.23
C LEU A 14 -7.48 18.59 13.06
N ALA A 15 -7.76 19.45 12.07
CA ALA A 15 -8.44 19.05 10.82
C ALA A 15 -7.55 18.23 9.87
N LEU A 16 -6.24 18.49 9.84
CA LEU A 16 -5.24 17.67 9.11
C LEU A 16 -5.02 16.29 9.74
N PHE A 17 -5.44 16.10 10.99
CA PHE A 17 -5.34 14.87 11.77
C PHE A 17 -6.36 13.80 11.35
N ILE A 18 -7.54 14.25 10.92
CA ILE A 18 -8.67 13.39 10.58
C ILE A 18 -8.58 12.92 9.13
N LEU A 19 -7.92 13.70 8.25
CA LEU A 19 -7.64 13.36 6.85
C LEU A 19 -6.68 12.17 6.67
N SER A 20 -6.17 11.59 7.75
CA SER A 20 -5.06 10.64 7.70
C SER A 20 -5.29 9.27 8.31
N ILE A 21 -6.40 9.10 9.02
CA ILE A 21 -6.73 7.88 9.76
C ILE A 21 -7.69 6.99 8.92
N LEU A 22 -8.19 7.49 7.79
CA LEU A 22 -9.16 6.80 6.95
C LEU A 22 -8.63 5.64 6.08
N PRO A 23 -7.34 5.52 5.69
CA PRO A 23 -6.92 4.36 4.90
C PRO A 23 -6.85 3.05 5.70
N ALA A 24 -6.73 3.10 7.04
CA ALA A 24 -6.44 1.90 7.84
C ALA A 24 -7.68 1.18 8.40
N ALA A 25 -8.85 1.84 8.49
CA ALA A 25 -9.98 1.32 9.25
C ALA A 25 -10.97 0.44 8.47
N LEU A 26 -10.78 0.18 7.17
CA LEU A 26 -11.81 -0.46 6.31
C LEU A 26 -11.36 -1.72 5.53
N ALA A 27 -10.19 -2.26 5.84
CA ALA A 27 -9.81 -3.61 5.40
C ALA A 27 -10.09 -4.59 6.55
N GLU A 28 -11.30 -5.14 6.56
CA GLU A 28 -11.67 -6.31 7.35
C GLU A 28 -12.68 -7.10 6.51
N GLU A 29 -12.17 -8.13 5.81
CA GLU A 29 -12.87 -9.38 5.56
C GLU A 29 -11.80 -10.44 5.24
N GLU A 30 -11.71 -11.39 6.17
CA GLU A 30 -10.93 -12.62 6.16
C GLU A 30 -10.97 -13.32 4.79
N THR A 31 -9.78 -13.60 4.23
CA THR A 31 -9.60 -14.73 3.31
C THR A 31 -8.34 -15.47 3.75
N GLY A 32 -8.49 -16.24 4.82
CA GLY A 32 -7.59 -17.34 5.12
C GLY A 32 -7.86 -18.45 4.12
N ASP A 33 -6.96 -18.63 3.16
CA ASP A 33 -6.68 -19.95 2.60
C ASP A 33 -5.21 -20.03 2.19
N VAL A 34 -4.44 -20.67 3.07
CA VAL A 34 -3.03 -20.98 2.88
C VAL A 34 -2.97 -22.26 2.04
N LEU A 35 -2.64 -22.12 0.75
CA LEU A 35 -2.13 -23.26 -0.01
C LEU A 35 -0.62 -23.35 0.24
N ASP A 36 -0.30 -24.15 1.26
CA ASP A 36 1.01 -24.73 1.48
C ASP A 36 1.32 -25.69 0.32
N ALA A 37 2.29 -25.32 -0.51
CA ALA A 37 2.81 -26.18 -1.57
C ALA A 37 4.33 -26.10 -1.54
N THR A 38 4.93 -26.98 -0.73
CA THR A 38 6.34 -27.37 -0.87
C THR A 38 6.62 -27.79 -2.31
N PRO A 39 7.70 -27.31 -2.96
CA PRO A 39 7.98 -27.67 -4.35
C PRO A 39 8.56 -29.09 -4.40
N GLU A 40 7.72 -30.07 -4.71
CA GLU A 40 8.21 -31.33 -5.29
C GLU A 40 8.58 -31.09 -6.77
N PRO A 41 9.67 -31.69 -7.27
CA PRO A 41 10.14 -31.49 -8.64
C PRO A 41 9.10 -32.03 -9.64
N LEU A 42 8.48 -31.11 -10.38
CA LEU A 42 7.47 -31.38 -11.40
C LEU A 42 8.04 -32.24 -12.54
N LYS A 43 7.70 -33.53 -12.52
CA LYS A 43 7.78 -34.38 -13.71
C LYS A 43 6.72 -33.95 -14.71
N ALA A 44 7.18 -33.46 -15.85
CA ALA A 44 6.37 -33.17 -17.02
C ALA A 44 5.59 -34.42 -17.47
N LYS A 45 4.25 -34.37 -17.37
CA LYS A 45 3.24 -35.04 -18.23
C LYS A 45 1.85 -34.93 -17.59
N GLN A 46 1.11 -33.86 -17.90
CA GLN A 46 -0.36 -33.83 -18.04
C GLN A 46 -0.81 -32.44 -18.52
N ALA A 47 -1.78 -32.40 -19.43
CA ALA A 47 -2.18 -31.21 -20.19
C ALA A 47 -2.63 -30.02 -19.29
N PRO A 48 -2.16 -28.78 -19.53
CA PRO A 48 -2.40 -27.64 -18.63
C PRO A 48 -3.81 -27.02 -18.74
N GLY A 49 -4.72 -27.56 -19.54
CA GLY A 49 -5.91 -26.83 -20.01
C GLY A 49 -7.01 -26.51 -18.98
N LYS A 50 -7.24 -27.34 -17.95
CA LYS A 50 -8.35 -27.10 -16.99
C LYS A 50 -7.93 -26.38 -15.71
N GLN A 51 -6.76 -26.72 -15.17
CA GLN A 51 -6.24 -26.07 -13.97
C GLN A 51 -5.77 -24.65 -14.26
N ALA A 52 -5.09 -24.40 -15.38
CA ALA A 52 -4.66 -23.06 -15.76
C ALA A 52 -5.85 -22.12 -16.04
N LYS A 53 -6.89 -22.59 -16.75
CA LYS A 53 -8.13 -21.82 -16.96
C LYS A 53 -8.84 -21.48 -15.65
N LYS A 54 -8.87 -22.42 -14.69
CA LYS A 54 -9.45 -22.18 -13.36
C LYS A 54 -8.64 -21.15 -12.56
N VAL A 55 -7.31 -21.23 -12.60
CA VAL A 55 -6.44 -20.23 -11.97
C VAL A 55 -6.64 -18.86 -12.61
N LEU A 56 -6.69 -18.79 -13.94
CA LEU A 56 -6.88 -17.54 -14.69
C LEU A 56 -8.25 -16.89 -14.40
N ALA A 57 -9.32 -17.70 -14.38
CA ALA A 57 -10.66 -17.24 -14.00
C ALA A 57 -10.68 -16.73 -12.55
N ASN A 58 -10.09 -17.48 -11.61
CA ASN A 58 -9.98 -17.07 -10.21
C ASN A 58 -9.17 -15.77 -10.07
N THR A 59 -8.09 -15.58 -10.84
CA THR A 59 -7.31 -14.34 -10.83
C THR A 59 -8.07 -13.16 -11.45
N LYS A 60 -8.85 -13.38 -12.51
CA LYS A 60 -9.69 -12.34 -13.15
C LYS A 60 -10.82 -11.92 -12.21
N GLU A 61 -11.47 -12.88 -11.55
CA GLU A 61 -12.45 -12.62 -10.50
C GLU A 61 -11.83 -11.90 -9.29
N GLY A 62 -10.63 -12.32 -8.86
CA GLY A 62 -9.89 -11.65 -7.80
C GLY A 62 -9.51 -10.20 -8.14
N LEU A 63 -9.09 -9.94 -9.38
CA LEU A 63 -8.80 -8.59 -9.88
C LEU A 63 -10.07 -7.73 -9.91
N LYS A 64 -11.17 -8.27 -10.41
CA LYS A 64 -12.48 -7.58 -10.42
C LYS A 64 -12.93 -7.23 -9.01
N LEU A 65 -12.88 -8.20 -8.10
CA LEU A 65 -13.20 -7.98 -6.68
C LEU A 65 -12.29 -6.92 -6.06
N THR A 66 -11.00 -6.91 -6.39
CA THR A 66 -10.05 -5.90 -5.91
C THR A 66 -10.40 -4.51 -6.43
N ARG A 67 -10.77 -4.37 -7.73
CA ARG A 67 -11.22 -3.11 -8.32
C ARG A 67 -12.52 -2.60 -7.68
N GLU A 68 -13.50 -3.49 -7.48
CA GLU A 68 -14.76 -3.16 -6.81
C GLU A 68 -14.52 -2.72 -5.35
N ARG A 69 -13.65 -3.43 -4.63
CA ARG A 69 -13.22 -3.04 -3.28
C ARG A 69 -12.53 -1.69 -3.28
N LEU A 70 -11.66 -1.41 -4.25
CA LEU A 70 -10.99 -0.11 -4.37
C LEU A 70 -11.99 1.02 -4.64
N GLN A 71 -12.96 0.81 -5.53
CA GLN A 71 -14.03 1.78 -5.79
C GLN A 71 -14.87 2.03 -4.54
N LEU A 72 -15.30 0.96 -3.85
CA LEU A 72 -16.02 1.06 -2.59
C LEU A 72 -15.22 1.83 -1.53
N LEU A 73 -13.91 1.61 -1.43
CA LEU A 73 -13.03 2.34 -0.52
C LEU A 73 -12.93 3.83 -0.89
N LYS A 74 -12.85 4.17 -2.19
CA LYS A 74 -12.89 5.56 -2.68
C LYS A 74 -14.20 6.25 -2.30
N GLU A 75 -15.34 5.59 -2.52
CA GLU A 75 -16.66 6.10 -2.14
C GLU A 75 -16.79 6.30 -0.63
N LYS A 76 -16.42 5.30 0.16
CA LYS A 76 -16.43 5.41 1.64
C LYS A 76 -15.52 6.53 2.12
N HIS A 77 -14.38 6.74 1.47
CA HIS A 77 -13.47 7.85 1.78
C HIS A 77 -14.11 9.22 1.47
N LEU A 78 -14.77 9.36 0.32
CA LEU A 78 -15.52 10.58 -0.03
C LEU A 78 -16.64 10.86 0.97
N GLN A 79 -17.46 9.85 1.29
CA GLN A 79 -18.52 9.96 2.29
C GLN A 79 -17.97 10.36 3.66
N ALA A 80 -16.86 9.74 4.10
CA ALA A 80 -16.21 10.10 5.34
C ALA A 80 -15.70 11.55 5.33
N ARG A 81 -15.19 12.03 4.18
CA ARG A 81 -14.76 13.42 3.99
C ARG A 81 -15.92 14.40 4.07
N GLU A 82 -17.06 14.08 3.47
CA GLU A 82 -18.29 14.89 3.56
C GLU A 82 -18.84 14.93 4.98
N HIS A 83 -18.97 13.76 5.63
CA HIS A 83 -19.36 13.67 7.03
C HIS A 83 -18.43 14.49 7.93
N PHE A 84 -17.13 14.44 7.68
CA PHE A 84 -16.16 15.25 8.39
C PHE A 84 -16.39 16.75 8.18
N GLN A 85 -16.60 17.20 6.94
CA GLN A 85 -16.88 18.61 6.66
C GLN A 85 -18.14 19.09 7.39
N ALA A 86 -19.21 18.31 7.36
CA ALA A 86 -20.45 18.61 8.08
C ALA A 86 -20.24 18.67 9.60
N GLN A 87 -19.46 17.75 10.18
CA GLN A 87 -19.14 17.79 11.62
C GLN A 87 -18.25 18.98 11.97
N LYS A 88 -17.29 19.34 11.10
CA LYS A 88 -16.44 20.52 11.26
C LYS A 88 -17.27 21.79 11.30
N GLU A 89 -18.26 21.92 10.42
CA GLU A 89 -19.18 23.07 10.42
C GLU A 89 -19.98 23.16 11.73
N LYS A 90 -20.55 22.04 12.20
CA LYS A 90 -21.26 21.99 13.50
C LYS A 90 -20.37 22.41 14.66
N VAL A 91 -19.12 21.98 14.70
CA VAL A 91 -18.15 22.39 15.74
C VAL A 91 -17.81 23.87 15.63
N MET A 92 -17.66 24.40 14.40
CA MET A 92 -17.40 25.82 14.18
C MET A 92 -18.58 26.70 14.59
N GLU A 93 -19.80 26.24 14.37
CA GLU A 93 -21.03 26.90 14.83
C GLU A 93 -21.14 26.87 16.36
N ALA A 94 -20.94 25.70 16.99
CA ALA A 94 -20.90 25.56 18.45
C ALA A 94 -19.85 26.51 19.07
N LYS A 95 -18.69 26.65 18.42
CA LYS A 95 -17.66 27.61 18.83
C LYS A 95 -18.14 29.06 18.74
N LYS A 96 -18.74 29.47 17.61
CA LYS A 96 -19.29 30.84 17.45
C LYS A 96 -20.34 31.15 18.52
N ASN A 97 -21.22 30.19 18.80
CA ASN A 97 -22.27 30.31 19.81
C ASN A 97 -21.67 30.48 21.22
N VAL A 98 -20.58 29.78 21.52
CA VAL A 98 -19.86 29.91 22.79
C VAL A 98 -19.03 31.20 22.87
N GLU A 99 -18.48 31.70 21.77
CA GLU A 99 -17.73 32.96 21.69
C GLU A 99 -18.63 34.20 21.80
N ALA A 100 -19.85 34.14 21.25
CA ALA A 100 -20.83 35.24 21.29
C ALA A 100 -21.60 35.34 22.62
N CYS A 101 -21.29 34.47 23.57
CA CYS A 101 -22.07 34.27 24.79
C CYS A 101 -21.45 34.99 26.00
N ASN A 102 -22.29 35.67 26.79
CA ASN A 102 -21.88 36.42 27.99
C ASN A 102 -21.40 35.47 29.11
N GLU A 103 -20.20 35.72 29.65
CA GLU A 103 -19.50 34.80 30.57
C GLU A 103 -20.20 34.58 31.92
N ASP A 104 -21.10 35.47 32.30
CA ASP A 104 -21.83 35.43 33.58
C ASP A 104 -23.16 34.67 33.52
N ALA A 105 -23.66 34.36 32.32
CA ALA A 105 -24.85 33.53 32.18
C ALA A 105 -24.50 32.06 32.46
N GLU A 106 -25.24 31.42 33.37
CA GLU A 106 -25.02 30.01 33.76
C GLU A 106 -25.08 29.06 32.55
N THR A 107 -25.96 29.35 31.59
CA THR A 107 -26.09 28.64 30.30
C THR A 107 -24.80 28.69 29.47
N CYS A 108 -24.08 29.81 29.54
CA CYS A 108 -22.81 30.00 28.85
C CYS A 108 -21.69 29.15 29.43
N ARG A 109 -21.61 29.10 30.76
CA ARG A 109 -20.60 28.32 31.48
C ARG A 109 -20.79 26.83 31.22
N LYS A 110 -22.04 26.35 31.26
CA LYS A 110 -22.38 24.96 30.90
C LYS A 110 -22.04 24.62 29.44
N ALA A 111 -22.31 25.52 28.49
CA ALA A 111 -21.94 25.31 27.08
C ALA A 111 -20.41 25.28 26.87
N LYS A 112 -19.66 26.17 27.53
CA LYS A 112 -18.18 26.16 27.53
C LYS A 112 -17.64 24.86 28.11
N GLN A 113 -18.17 24.40 29.24
CA GLN A 113 -17.75 23.15 29.88
C GLN A 113 -18.08 21.94 29.02
N GLY A 114 -19.31 21.85 28.49
CA GLY A 114 -19.73 20.78 27.59
C GLY A 114 -18.87 20.68 26.33
N LEU A 115 -18.48 21.81 25.74
CA LEU A 115 -17.55 21.82 24.60
C LEU A 115 -16.19 21.25 24.97
N ARG A 116 -15.65 21.59 26.15
CA ARG A 116 -14.35 21.09 26.60
C ARG A 116 -14.37 19.59 26.89
N ILE A 117 -15.42 19.10 27.56
CA ILE A 117 -15.65 17.66 27.78
C ILE A 117 -15.77 16.93 26.43
N GLY A 118 -16.51 17.53 25.48
CA GLY A 118 -16.63 16.99 24.12
C GLY A 118 -15.28 16.87 23.41
N VAL A 119 -14.40 17.87 23.54
CA VAL A 119 -13.04 17.84 22.99
C VAL A 119 -12.20 16.76 23.68
N LYS A 120 -12.23 16.66 25.02
CA LYS A 120 -11.53 15.58 25.75
C LYS A 120 -11.95 14.20 25.22
N ASN A 121 -13.25 13.93 25.18
CA ASN A 121 -13.79 12.65 24.70
C ASN A 121 -13.42 12.37 23.24
N HIS A 122 -13.32 13.42 22.41
CA HIS A 122 -12.85 13.28 21.04
C HIS A 122 -11.39 12.85 20.98
N LEU A 123 -10.51 13.47 21.77
CA LEU A 123 -9.08 13.11 21.81
C LEU A 123 -8.85 11.67 22.27
N VAL A 124 -9.62 11.19 23.25
CA VAL A 124 -9.60 9.79 23.69
C VAL A 124 -9.97 8.87 22.53
N LYS A 125 -11.12 9.11 21.89
CA LYS A 125 -11.57 8.33 20.72
C LYS A 125 -10.59 8.37 19.56
N THR A 126 -9.92 9.50 19.35
CA THR A 126 -8.85 9.61 18.35
C THR A 126 -7.66 8.75 18.72
N SER A 127 -7.28 8.71 20.00
CA SER A 127 -6.20 7.83 20.48
C SER A 127 -6.54 6.36 20.25
N ASP A 128 -7.79 5.94 20.52
CA ASP A 128 -8.28 4.58 20.22
C ASP A 128 -8.25 4.23 18.72
N LEU A 129 -8.55 5.20 17.86
CA LEU A 129 -8.47 5.01 16.41
C LEU A 129 -7.01 4.84 15.95
N ILE A 130 -6.08 5.59 16.53
CA ILE A 130 -4.66 5.47 16.22
C ILE A 130 -4.12 4.14 16.73
N LEU A 131 -4.47 3.71 17.95
CA LEU A 131 -4.08 2.40 18.49
C LEU A 131 -4.53 1.25 17.58
N ARG A 132 -5.79 1.24 17.15
CA ARG A 132 -6.28 0.25 16.17
C ARG A 132 -5.53 0.28 14.84
N SER A 133 -5.01 1.44 14.43
CA SER A 133 -4.19 1.52 13.22
C SER A 133 -2.77 0.98 13.42
N LEU A 134 -2.25 1.00 14.64
CA LEU A 134 -0.97 0.39 15.01
C LEU A 134 -1.10 -1.13 15.14
N GLU A 135 -2.16 -1.63 15.78
CA GLU A 135 -2.51 -3.07 15.83
C GLU A 135 -2.55 -3.68 14.42
N LYS A 136 -3.22 -3.02 13.47
CA LYS A 136 -3.22 -3.49 12.07
C LYS A 136 -1.84 -3.48 11.41
N LEU A 137 -0.97 -2.56 11.81
CA LEU A 137 0.40 -2.54 11.30
C LEU A 137 1.22 -3.67 11.91
N VAL A 138 1.02 -3.99 13.20
CA VAL A 138 1.58 -5.19 13.86
C VAL A 138 1.19 -6.43 13.07
N ASP A 139 -0.11 -6.63 12.82
CA ASP A 139 -0.62 -7.78 12.05
C ASP A 139 0.05 -7.88 10.67
N GLN A 140 0.23 -6.75 9.98
CA GLN A 140 0.87 -6.72 8.66
C GLN A 140 2.36 -7.08 8.71
N VAL A 141 3.08 -6.61 9.73
CA VAL A 141 4.51 -6.89 9.92
C VAL A 141 4.74 -8.35 10.33
N GLU A 142 3.97 -8.85 11.30
CA GLU A 142 4.10 -10.24 11.78
C GLU A 142 3.83 -11.25 10.66
N ASN A 143 2.73 -11.05 9.93
CA ASN A 143 2.32 -11.95 8.85
C ASN A 143 3.06 -11.71 7.53
N SER A 144 3.95 -10.71 7.46
CA SER A 144 4.75 -10.47 6.27
C SER A 144 5.71 -11.63 6.03
N LYS A 145 5.65 -12.24 4.85
CA LYS A 145 6.70 -13.17 4.38
C LYS A 145 7.89 -12.45 3.75
N ALA A 146 7.74 -11.14 3.53
CA ALA A 146 8.71 -10.34 2.80
C ALA A 146 9.79 -9.74 3.71
N LEU A 147 9.56 -9.68 5.03
CA LEU A 147 10.52 -9.14 6.00
C LEU A 147 11.33 -10.26 6.65
N THR A 148 12.62 -10.00 6.86
CA THR A 148 13.50 -10.84 7.68
C THR A 148 13.10 -10.79 9.16
N ALA A 149 13.59 -11.75 9.96
CA ALA A 149 13.31 -11.78 11.40
C ALA A 149 13.82 -10.53 12.12
N GLU A 150 15.00 -10.03 11.74
CA GLU A 150 15.61 -8.83 12.32
C GLU A 150 14.80 -7.57 11.99
N GLU A 151 14.35 -7.43 10.74
CA GLU A 151 13.50 -6.29 10.33
C GLU A 151 12.14 -6.31 11.02
N LYS A 152 11.54 -7.49 11.20
CA LYS A 152 10.30 -7.64 11.97
C LYS A 152 10.50 -7.21 13.41
N GLU A 153 11.58 -7.65 14.05
CA GLU A 153 11.89 -7.27 15.44
C GLU A 153 12.07 -5.76 15.58
N GLU A 154 12.83 -5.12 14.67
CA GLU A 154 13.01 -3.66 14.67
C GLU A 154 11.68 -2.92 14.49
N ALA A 155 10.86 -3.35 13.53
CA ALA A 155 9.56 -2.74 13.24
C ALA A 155 8.60 -2.88 14.42
N LEU A 156 8.48 -4.08 15.00
CA LEU A 156 7.60 -4.35 16.13
C LEU A 156 8.04 -3.60 17.40
N ALA A 157 9.35 -3.48 17.64
CA ALA A 157 9.87 -2.70 18.76
C ALA A 157 9.47 -1.22 18.68
N LYS A 158 9.56 -0.61 17.49
CA LYS A 158 9.14 0.79 17.28
C LYS A 158 7.64 0.98 17.38
N ILE A 159 6.86 0.02 16.87
CA ILE A 159 5.40 0.07 16.98
C ILE A 159 5.00 0.00 18.46
N ALA A 160 5.59 -0.92 19.23
CA ALA A 160 5.35 -1.05 20.67
C ALA A 160 5.72 0.23 21.44
N GLU A 161 6.83 0.89 21.12
CA GLU A 161 7.20 2.19 21.71
C GLU A 161 6.12 3.26 21.46
N LEU A 162 5.60 3.33 20.23
CA LEU A 162 4.55 4.28 19.86
C LEU A 162 3.21 3.95 20.51
N GLU A 163 2.88 2.66 20.67
CA GLU A 163 1.70 2.21 21.40
C GLU A 163 1.77 2.57 22.87
N GLU A 164 2.93 2.41 23.51
CA GLU A 164 3.16 2.81 24.90
C GLU A 164 3.03 4.33 25.06
N GLU A 165 3.70 5.12 24.21
CA GLU A 165 3.63 6.60 24.24
C GLU A 165 2.19 7.08 24.06
N LEU A 166 1.44 6.46 23.14
CA LEU A 166 0.06 6.81 22.86
C LEU A 166 -0.91 6.38 23.97
N THR A 167 -0.71 5.20 24.55
CA THR A 167 -1.52 4.69 25.67
C THR A 167 -1.33 5.56 26.90
N ALA A 168 -0.09 5.88 27.25
CA ALA A 168 0.20 6.80 28.35
C ALA A 168 -0.45 8.18 28.12
N LYS A 169 -0.42 8.68 26.87
CA LYS A 169 -1.05 9.95 26.53
C LYS A 169 -2.58 9.88 26.62
N LYS A 170 -3.18 8.77 26.19
CA LYS A 170 -4.62 8.53 26.30
C LYS A 170 -5.05 8.56 27.77
N ASP A 171 -4.34 7.82 28.62
CA ASP A 171 -4.63 7.74 30.06
C ASP A 171 -4.49 9.12 30.73
N GLU A 172 -3.47 9.90 30.36
CA GLU A 172 -3.32 11.28 30.81
C GLU A 172 -4.55 12.13 30.43
N ILE A 173 -5.01 12.04 29.18
CA ILE A 173 -6.19 12.76 28.70
C ILE A 173 -7.46 12.30 29.42
N GLU A 174 -7.64 10.99 29.63
CA GLU A 174 -8.78 10.41 30.33
C GLU A 174 -8.85 10.85 31.80
N SER A 175 -7.69 10.97 32.45
CA SER A 175 -7.57 11.37 33.85
C SER A 175 -7.92 12.84 34.13
N LEU A 176 -8.03 13.68 33.09
CA LEU A 176 -8.39 15.10 33.25
C LEU A 176 -9.80 15.24 33.83
N GLY A 177 -9.94 15.89 34.99
CA GLY A 177 -11.24 16.13 35.62
C GLY A 177 -12.16 17.07 34.81
N ASP A 178 -13.44 17.15 35.18
CA ASP A 178 -14.46 17.91 34.43
C ASP A 178 -14.28 19.44 34.43
N ASP A 179 -13.39 19.96 35.28
CA ASP A 179 -13.04 21.39 35.40
C ASP A 179 -11.83 21.80 34.53
N LEU A 180 -11.58 21.03 33.47
CA LEU A 180 -10.47 21.24 32.55
C LEU A 180 -10.51 22.60 31.82
N THR A 181 -9.34 23.21 31.70
CA THR A 181 -9.13 24.51 31.08
C THR A 181 -8.88 24.39 29.57
N ALA A 182 -9.10 25.49 28.85
CA ALA A 182 -8.82 25.54 27.42
C ALA A 182 -7.31 25.53 27.10
N GLU A 183 -6.44 25.77 28.07
CA GLU A 183 -4.99 25.73 27.89
C GLU A 183 -4.48 24.29 28.03
N GLU A 184 -4.90 23.58 29.07
CA GLU A 184 -4.61 22.15 29.24
C GLU A 184 -5.04 21.34 28.01
N LEU A 185 -6.26 21.52 27.52
CA LEU A 185 -6.72 20.83 26.30
C LEU A 185 -5.87 21.14 25.07
N ARG A 186 -5.34 22.36 24.93
CA ARG A 186 -4.47 22.70 23.78
C ARG A 186 -3.12 22.00 23.87
N GLU A 187 -2.59 21.86 25.07
CA GLU A 187 -1.34 21.11 25.28
C GLU A 187 -1.54 19.64 24.96
N GLN A 188 -2.64 19.05 25.42
CA GLN A 188 -3.01 17.67 25.07
C GLN A 188 -3.17 17.47 23.57
N ILE A 189 -3.89 18.37 22.88
CA ILE A 189 -4.04 18.35 21.42
C ILE A 189 -2.67 18.38 20.74
N LYS A 190 -1.78 19.28 21.17
CA LYS A 190 -0.45 19.42 20.55
C LYS A 190 0.40 18.18 20.77
N ALA A 191 0.37 17.62 21.98
CA ALA A 191 1.10 16.41 22.33
C ALA A 191 0.61 15.20 21.53
N LEU A 192 -0.70 14.93 21.54
CA LEU A 192 -1.30 13.87 20.72
C LEU A 192 -0.97 14.09 19.24
N LYS A 193 -0.93 15.34 18.80
CA LYS A 193 -0.61 15.67 17.41
C LYS A 193 0.81 15.28 17.01
N ASN A 194 1.75 15.46 17.92
CA ASN A 194 3.13 15.07 17.69
C ASN A 194 3.26 13.55 17.65
N ILE A 195 2.62 12.82 18.58
CA ILE A 195 2.62 11.35 18.61
C ILE A 195 2.11 10.79 17.28
N TRP A 196 0.96 11.27 16.81
CA TRP A 196 0.42 10.82 15.53
C TRP A 196 1.31 11.14 14.33
N ASN A 197 2.00 12.29 14.33
CA ASN A 197 2.95 12.56 13.25
C ASN A 197 4.10 11.55 13.25
N LYS A 198 4.54 11.07 14.43
CA LYS A 198 5.50 9.96 14.54
C LYS A 198 4.87 8.66 14.01
N VAL A 199 3.67 8.31 14.48
CA VAL A 199 2.92 7.13 14.03
C VAL A 199 2.75 7.11 12.50
N ARG A 200 2.32 8.22 11.89
CA ARG A 200 2.16 8.29 10.43
C ARG A 200 3.48 8.12 9.69
N ARG A 201 4.56 8.67 10.23
CA ARG A 201 5.88 8.53 9.62
C ARG A 201 6.31 7.08 9.66
N GLU A 202 6.13 6.43 10.79
CA GLU A 202 6.47 5.01 10.97
C GLU A 202 5.58 4.11 10.12
N GLN A 203 4.26 4.31 10.13
CA GLN A 203 3.32 3.60 9.26
C GLN A 203 3.70 3.73 7.78
N ARG A 204 4.00 4.94 7.32
CA ARG A 204 4.43 5.16 5.94
C ARG A 204 5.73 4.41 5.65
N TRP A 205 6.70 4.49 6.56
CA TRP A 205 7.98 3.81 6.44
C TRP A 205 7.79 2.29 6.35
N GLN A 206 7.08 1.68 7.29
CA GLN A 206 6.87 0.24 7.37
C GLN A 206 6.06 -0.29 6.17
N VAL A 207 5.01 0.42 5.76
CA VAL A 207 4.25 0.05 4.55
C VAL A 207 5.13 0.12 3.31
N THR A 208 6.00 1.12 3.20
CA THR A 208 6.95 1.18 2.08
C THR A 208 7.95 0.03 2.12
N GLN A 209 8.52 -0.30 3.28
CA GLN A 209 9.42 -1.46 3.42
C GLN A 209 8.74 -2.77 2.99
N LEU A 210 7.48 -2.97 3.36
CA LEU A 210 6.69 -4.12 2.92
C LEU A 210 6.49 -4.15 1.40
N ILE A 211 6.32 -3.00 0.75
CA ILE A 211 6.20 -2.91 -0.70
C ILE A 211 7.54 -3.20 -1.37
N ASN A 212 8.62 -2.59 -0.90
CA ASN A 212 9.94 -2.74 -1.50
C ASN A 212 10.43 -4.19 -1.43
N ASN A 213 10.28 -4.83 -0.27
CA ASN A 213 10.61 -6.25 -0.13
C ASN A 213 9.74 -7.15 -1.02
N LYS A 214 8.46 -6.81 -1.24
CA LYS A 214 7.62 -7.55 -2.20
C LYS A 214 8.11 -7.39 -3.64
N ILE A 215 8.64 -6.22 -3.99
CA ILE A 215 9.20 -5.96 -5.31
C ILE A 215 10.53 -6.71 -5.48
N GLY A 216 11.40 -6.75 -4.47
CA GLY A 216 12.61 -7.58 -4.49
C GLY A 216 12.31 -9.05 -4.71
N ASN A 217 11.38 -9.62 -3.93
CA ASN A 217 10.90 -11.00 -4.13
C ASN A 217 10.30 -11.24 -5.53
N LEU A 218 9.73 -10.20 -6.17
CA LEU A 218 9.21 -10.32 -7.52
C LEU A 218 10.33 -10.25 -8.56
N ALA A 219 11.37 -9.47 -8.34
CA ALA A 219 12.57 -9.45 -9.18
C ALA A 219 13.25 -10.83 -9.18
N ASP A 220 13.39 -11.47 -8.02
CA ASP A 220 13.93 -12.84 -7.92
C ASP A 220 13.11 -13.85 -8.74
N LYS A 221 11.78 -13.69 -8.81
CA LYS A 221 10.93 -14.54 -9.65
C LYS A 221 11.15 -14.36 -11.15
N HIS A 222 11.62 -13.19 -11.59
CA HIS A 222 11.93 -13.01 -13.01
C HIS A 222 13.13 -13.89 -13.40
N GLU A 223 14.09 -14.12 -12.51
CA GLU A 223 15.19 -15.06 -12.74
C GLU A 223 14.67 -16.49 -12.96
N GLU A 224 13.67 -16.93 -12.17
CA GLU A 224 13.00 -18.21 -12.41
C GLU A 224 12.31 -18.26 -13.78
N TYR A 225 11.72 -17.15 -14.24
CA TYR A 225 11.11 -17.06 -15.56
C TYR A 225 12.14 -17.16 -16.69
N TYR A 226 13.29 -16.49 -16.59
CA TYR A 226 14.36 -16.63 -17.57
C TYR A 226 14.89 -18.06 -17.63
N ASN A 227 15.10 -18.70 -16.48
CA ASN A 227 15.46 -20.12 -16.44
C ASN A 227 14.40 -21.00 -17.12
N ALA A 228 13.11 -20.68 -16.97
CA ALA A 228 12.06 -21.38 -17.69
C ALA A 228 12.07 -21.09 -19.21
N MET A 229 12.40 -19.86 -19.64
CA MET A 229 12.56 -19.50 -21.05
C MET A 229 13.68 -20.31 -21.71
N THR A 230 14.86 -20.34 -21.11
CA THR A 230 16.04 -21.06 -21.63
C THR A 230 15.78 -22.57 -21.74
N VAL A 231 15.15 -23.18 -20.73
CA VAL A 231 14.75 -24.60 -20.78
C VAL A 231 13.75 -24.86 -21.92
N ARG A 232 12.79 -23.94 -22.14
CA ARG A 232 11.79 -24.07 -23.22
C ARG A 232 12.45 -23.96 -24.60
N ILE A 233 13.37 -23.03 -24.79
CA ILE A 233 14.15 -22.87 -26.04
C ILE A 233 14.96 -24.14 -26.30
N SER A 234 15.72 -24.62 -25.31
CA SER A 234 16.50 -25.86 -25.44
C SER A 234 15.62 -27.07 -25.77
N THR A 235 14.40 -27.13 -25.23
CA THR A 235 13.44 -28.19 -25.57
C THR A 235 12.99 -28.14 -27.05
N LEU A 236 12.96 -26.96 -27.68
CA LEU A 236 12.67 -26.84 -29.12
C LEU A 236 13.90 -27.22 -29.94
N GLU A 237 15.11 -26.84 -29.53
CA GLU A 237 16.37 -27.26 -30.18
C GLU A 237 16.48 -28.80 -30.21
N ASP A 238 16.20 -29.46 -29.08
CA ASP A 238 16.19 -30.93 -28.97
C ASP A 238 15.13 -31.60 -29.86
N LYS A 239 14.05 -30.88 -30.19
CA LYS A 239 13.01 -31.33 -31.13
C LYS A 239 13.39 -31.11 -32.59
N GLY A 240 14.56 -30.54 -32.86
CA GLY A 240 15.09 -30.34 -34.20
C GLY A 240 14.68 -29.03 -34.87
N TYR A 241 14.21 -28.04 -34.09
CA TYR A 241 14.00 -26.69 -34.61
C TYR A 241 15.34 -26.06 -34.98
N THR A 242 15.36 -25.33 -36.10
CA THR A 242 16.57 -24.70 -36.63
C THR A 242 16.87 -23.38 -35.94
N GLU A 243 18.13 -22.95 -36.02
CA GLU A 243 18.56 -21.67 -35.45
C GLU A 243 17.77 -20.47 -36.00
N ALA A 244 17.37 -20.53 -37.27
CA ALA A 244 16.58 -19.48 -37.91
C ALA A 244 15.14 -19.42 -37.39
N GLU A 245 14.55 -20.55 -36.98
CA GLU A 245 13.19 -20.62 -36.45
C GLU A 245 13.12 -20.21 -34.97
N LEU A 246 14.26 -20.24 -34.27
CA LEU A 246 14.36 -19.86 -32.86
C LEU A 246 14.96 -18.46 -32.66
N ALA A 247 15.37 -17.79 -33.73
CA ALA A 247 16.11 -16.53 -33.66
C ALA A 247 15.36 -15.46 -32.83
N GLU A 248 14.08 -15.23 -33.13
CA GLU A 248 13.27 -14.21 -32.46
C GLU A 248 12.99 -14.56 -30.99
N VAL A 249 12.65 -15.82 -30.70
CA VAL A 249 12.45 -16.29 -29.30
C VAL A 249 13.73 -16.19 -28.48
N LYS A 250 14.89 -16.44 -29.09
CA LYS A 250 16.22 -16.30 -28.44
C LYS A 250 16.57 -14.83 -28.22
N GLU A 251 16.27 -13.96 -29.17
CA GLU A 251 16.47 -12.51 -29.06
C GLU A 251 15.65 -11.94 -27.89
N ILE A 252 14.34 -12.24 -27.82
CA ILE A 252 13.48 -11.79 -26.72
C ILE A 252 13.97 -12.35 -25.37
N ALA A 253 14.44 -13.61 -25.32
CA ALA A 253 14.98 -14.17 -24.09
C ALA A 253 16.25 -13.44 -23.63
N GLU A 254 17.08 -12.97 -24.56
CA GLU A 254 18.28 -12.22 -24.26
C GLU A 254 17.96 -10.77 -23.82
N GLU A 255 17.02 -10.10 -24.50
CA GLU A 255 16.51 -8.79 -24.06
C GLU A 255 15.90 -8.88 -22.66
N PHE A 256 15.15 -9.95 -22.37
CA PHE A 256 14.63 -10.20 -21.02
C PHE A 256 15.75 -10.40 -20.00
N ARG A 257 16.87 -11.06 -20.37
CA ARG A 257 18.04 -11.21 -19.49
C ARG A 257 18.65 -9.84 -19.17
N GLU A 258 18.84 -9.00 -20.18
CA GLU A 258 19.41 -7.66 -20.00
C GLU A 258 18.50 -6.78 -19.13
N ALA A 259 17.20 -6.73 -19.43
CA ALA A 259 16.22 -5.98 -18.65
C ALA A 259 16.12 -6.46 -17.18
N MET A 260 16.35 -7.76 -16.93
CA MET A 260 16.45 -8.28 -15.56
C MET A 260 17.70 -7.82 -14.82
N GLU A 261 18.84 -7.72 -15.51
CA GLU A 261 20.09 -7.22 -14.91
C GLU A 261 19.92 -5.76 -14.49
N ASP A 262 19.29 -4.94 -15.34
CA ASP A 262 18.94 -3.55 -15.05
C ASP A 262 17.96 -3.46 -13.89
N LEU A 263 16.84 -4.21 -13.92
CA LEU A 263 15.87 -4.28 -12.83
C LEU A 263 16.53 -4.63 -11.48
N LYS A 264 17.49 -5.57 -11.49
CA LYS A 264 18.20 -5.96 -10.27
C LYS A 264 19.10 -4.83 -9.76
N ALA A 265 19.85 -4.19 -10.66
CA ALA A 265 20.72 -3.07 -10.30
C ALA A 265 19.90 -1.88 -9.76
N ASP A 266 18.77 -1.56 -10.39
CA ASP A 266 17.90 -0.48 -9.94
C ASP A 266 17.14 -0.82 -8.66
N GLN A 267 16.80 -2.10 -8.43
CA GLN A 267 16.24 -2.56 -7.15
C GLN A 267 17.26 -2.39 -6.01
N GLU A 268 18.52 -2.81 -6.20
CA GLU A 268 19.59 -2.60 -5.22
C GLU A 268 19.79 -1.10 -4.92
N ALA A 269 19.81 -0.26 -5.97
CA ALA A 269 19.91 1.18 -5.81
C ALA A 269 18.70 1.80 -5.09
N ALA A 270 17.49 1.30 -5.34
CA ALA A 270 16.28 1.73 -4.65
C ALA A 270 16.32 1.34 -3.17
N GLU A 271 16.74 0.12 -2.83
CA GLU A 271 16.88 -0.35 -1.45
C GLU A 271 17.88 0.51 -0.67
N GLU A 272 19.04 0.81 -1.26
CA GLU A 272 20.03 1.70 -0.65
C GLU A 272 19.48 3.12 -0.45
N ALA A 273 18.83 3.69 -1.47
CA ALA A 273 18.22 5.02 -1.37
C ALA A 273 17.15 5.08 -0.29
N TRP A 274 16.33 4.03 -0.14
CA TRP A 274 15.36 3.92 0.93
C TRP A 274 16.05 3.85 2.30
N ALA A 275 17.05 2.99 2.48
CA ALA A 275 17.81 2.89 3.72
C ALA A 275 18.40 4.26 4.15
N ASN A 276 18.91 5.04 3.19
CA ASN A 276 19.41 6.40 3.42
C ASN A 276 18.28 7.39 3.78
N ALA A 277 17.12 7.28 3.14
CA ALA A 277 15.94 8.10 3.43
C ALA A 277 15.38 7.92 4.86
N LYS A 278 15.68 6.79 5.53
CA LYS A 278 15.39 6.58 6.96
C LYS A 278 16.04 7.66 7.84
N SER A 279 17.23 8.11 7.45
CA SER A 279 18.09 9.00 8.23
C SER A 279 18.08 10.44 7.73
N SER A 280 17.72 10.68 6.46
CA SER A 280 17.68 12.01 5.84
C SER A 280 16.37 12.21 5.05
N PRO A 281 15.45 13.06 5.52
CA PRO A 281 14.22 13.39 4.78
C PRO A 281 14.47 13.93 3.36
N GLU A 282 15.63 14.54 3.12
CA GLU A 282 16.06 15.06 1.82
C GLU A 282 16.35 13.95 0.81
N ALA A 283 16.75 12.76 1.26
CA ALA A 283 16.97 11.58 0.41
C ALA A 283 15.65 10.87 0.03
N LEU A 284 14.51 11.33 0.54
CA LEU A 284 13.21 10.69 0.27
C LEU A 284 12.78 10.84 -1.19
N GLU A 285 13.02 11.98 -1.82
CA GLU A 285 12.64 12.17 -3.23
C GLU A 285 13.49 11.31 -4.16
N GLU A 286 14.79 11.17 -3.87
CA GLU A 286 15.67 10.25 -4.59
C GLU A 286 15.20 8.79 -4.44
N ALA A 287 14.85 8.36 -3.22
CA ALA A 287 14.33 7.01 -2.98
C ALA A 287 13.02 6.73 -3.74
N LYS A 288 12.12 7.73 -3.84
CA LYS A 288 10.89 7.59 -4.65
C LYS A 288 11.20 7.49 -6.14
N GLU A 289 12.15 8.28 -6.63
CA GLU A 289 12.52 8.27 -8.04
C GLU A 289 13.15 6.94 -8.43
N LYS A 290 14.06 6.42 -7.61
CA LYS A 290 14.61 5.07 -7.80
C LYS A 290 13.53 4.00 -7.76
N GLN A 291 12.54 4.13 -6.87
CA GLN A 291 11.41 3.22 -6.84
C GLN A 291 10.51 3.32 -8.08
N ARG A 292 10.44 4.48 -8.75
CA ARG A 292 9.72 4.67 -10.00
C ARG A 292 10.40 3.91 -11.13
N VAL A 293 11.72 4.04 -11.25
CA VAL A 293 12.53 3.31 -12.24
C VAL A 293 12.31 1.81 -12.12
N VAL A 294 12.44 1.24 -10.92
CA VAL A 294 12.17 -0.19 -10.68
C VAL A 294 10.77 -0.64 -11.17
N ARG A 295 9.76 0.23 -11.07
CA ARG A 295 8.40 -0.12 -11.56
C ARG A 295 8.31 -0.10 -13.08
N GLU A 296 9.09 0.77 -13.72
CA GLU A 296 9.20 0.86 -15.17
C GLU A 296 9.94 -0.38 -15.70
N ASP A 297 11.07 -0.77 -15.12
CA ASP A 297 11.81 -1.99 -15.49
C ASP A 297 10.95 -3.25 -15.26
N MET A 298 10.17 -3.26 -14.18
CA MET A 298 9.21 -4.34 -13.89
C MET A 298 8.04 -4.38 -14.90
N LYS A 299 7.73 -3.26 -15.57
CA LYS A 299 6.73 -3.23 -16.64
C LYS A 299 7.35 -3.79 -17.93
N GLU A 300 8.55 -3.34 -18.26
CA GLU A 300 9.31 -3.79 -19.42
C GLU A 300 9.55 -5.31 -19.39
N THR A 301 10.08 -5.84 -18.30
CA THR A 301 10.30 -7.29 -18.15
C THR A 301 8.99 -8.09 -18.29
N LYS A 302 7.85 -7.58 -17.83
CA LYS A 302 6.54 -8.23 -18.03
C LYS A 302 6.08 -8.21 -19.49
N GLU A 303 6.38 -7.14 -20.22
CA GLU A 303 6.06 -7.03 -21.65
C GLU A 303 6.90 -8.04 -22.44
N LEU A 304 8.21 -8.08 -22.22
CA LEU A 304 9.11 -9.09 -22.81
C LEU A 304 8.69 -10.53 -22.47
N LEU A 305 8.25 -10.81 -21.24
CA LEU A 305 7.72 -12.12 -20.88
C LEU A 305 6.46 -12.50 -21.68
N ARG A 306 5.57 -11.54 -21.96
CA ARG A 306 4.37 -11.77 -22.77
C ARG A 306 4.75 -12.02 -24.23
N GLU A 307 5.66 -11.20 -24.77
CA GLU A 307 6.18 -11.34 -26.12
C GLU A 307 6.86 -12.70 -26.31
N PHE A 308 7.71 -13.11 -25.36
CA PHE A 308 8.32 -14.45 -25.36
C PHE A 308 7.26 -15.54 -25.42
N VAL A 309 6.22 -15.47 -24.57
CA VAL A 309 5.17 -16.50 -24.54
C VAL A 309 4.39 -16.52 -25.86
N LYS A 310 4.10 -15.36 -26.44
CA LYS A 310 3.42 -15.26 -27.72
C LYS A 310 4.27 -15.90 -28.82
N GLU A 311 5.50 -15.46 -29.00
CA GLU A 311 6.38 -15.93 -30.07
C GLU A 311 6.75 -17.40 -29.91
N PHE A 312 7.04 -17.84 -28.68
CA PHE A 312 7.27 -19.25 -28.38
C PHE A 312 6.07 -20.13 -28.81
N ASN A 313 4.83 -19.65 -28.59
CA ASN A 313 3.64 -20.39 -28.99
C ASN A 313 3.44 -20.37 -30.51
N GLU A 314 3.78 -19.29 -31.19
CA GLU A 314 3.72 -19.19 -32.65
C GLU A 314 4.69 -20.17 -33.32
N VAL A 315 5.96 -20.16 -32.90
CA VAL A 315 6.98 -21.13 -33.34
C VAL A 315 6.53 -22.56 -33.05
N TYR A 316 6.00 -22.82 -31.86
CA TYR A 316 5.53 -24.14 -31.48
C TYR A 316 4.33 -24.62 -32.32
N LYS A 317 3.39 -23.73 -32.68
CA LYS A 317 2.21 -24.06 -33.50
C LYS A 317 2.54 -24.22 -34.97
N ASN A 318 3.35 -23.32 -35.54
CA ASN A 318 3.64 -23.27 -36.97
C ASN A 318 4.39 -24.51 -37.49
N ASN A 319 5.14 -25.20 -36.62
CA ASN A 319 5.94 -26.37 -36.97
C ASN A 319 5.34 -27.73 -36.54
N LYS A 320 4.12 -27.74 -35.98
CA LYS A 320 3.34 -28.98 -35.83
C LYS A 320 2.43 -29.21 -37.03
N VAL A 321 2.87 -30.06 -37.97
CA VAL A 321 1.93 -30.80 -38.83
C VAL A 321 1.29 -31.91 -37.98
N SER A 322 0.01 -31.73 -37.65
CA SER A 322 -0.88 -32.75 -37.07
C SER A 322 -0.40 -33.40 -35.76
N ASP A 323 -0.74 -32.76 -34.64
CA ASP A 323 -1.13 -33.51 -33.45
C ASP A 323 -2.28 -32.71 -32.82
N ASP A 324 -3.50 -33.23 -32.95
CA ASP A 324 -4.76 -32.63 -32.49
C ASP A 324 -4.61 -32.08 -31.06
N VAL A 325 -4.46 -30.76 -30.95
CA VAL A 325 -4.73 -30.02 -29.73
C VAL A 325 -5.62 -28.87 -30.14
N GLU A 326 -6.92 -29.07 -29.92
CA GLU A 326 -7.97 -28.08 -30.10
C GLU A 326 -7.54 -26.71 -29.54
N GLU A 327 -7.76 -25.71 -30.40
CA GLU A 327 -7.62 -24.29 -30.13
C GLU A 327 -8.11 -23.92 -28.73
N THR A 328 -7.25 -23.20 -28.01
CA THR A 328 -7.73 -22.21 -27.06
C THR A 328 -7.46 -20.86 -27.69
N GLU A 329 -8.47 -20.37 -28.41
CA GLU A 329 -8.63 -18.94 -28.65
C GLU A 329 -8.59 -18.25 -27.28
N ILE A 330 -7.52 -17.51 -27.05
CA ILE A 330 -7.48 -16.49 -26.02
C ILE A 330 -7.99 -15.25 -26.75
N GLU A 331 -9.27 -14.95 -26.59
CA GLU A 331 -9.83 -13.66 -27.01
C GLU A 331 -9.08 -12.57 -26.24
N GLU A 332 -8.16 -11.91 -26.94
CA GLU A 332 -7.53 -10.66 -26.55
C GLU A 332 -8.57 -9.55 -26.77
N GLU A 333 -9.49 -9.36 -25.81
CA GLU A 333 -10.23 -8.11 -25.72
C GLU A 333 -9.30 -7.05 -25.12
N VAL A 334 -8.73 -6.25 -26.02
CA VAL A 334 -8.08 -4.98 -25.76
C VAL A 334 -9.16 -3.99 -25.29
N GLU A 335 -9.13 -3.62 -24.01
CA GLU A 335 -9.68 -2.34 -23.57
C GLU A 335 -8.50 -1.39 -23.39
N ASP A 336 -8.39 -0.44 -24.33
CA ASP A 336 -7.55 0.74 -24.27
C ASP A 336 -7.78 1.48 -22.94
N GLU A 337 -6.75 1.57 -22.09
CA GLU A 337 -6.70 2.60 -21.05
C GLU A 337 -5.99 3.82 -21.65
N GLU A 338 -6.78 4.81 -22.08
CA GLU A 338 -6.33 6.19 -22.27
C GLU A 338 -5.75 6.70 -20.94
N GLU A 339 -4.45 6.91 -20.93
CA GLU A 339 -3.72 7.52 -19.83
C GLU A 339 -3.98 9.05 -19.85
N GLU A 340 -5.02 9.51 -19.14
CA GLU A 340 -5.13 10.92 -18.79
C GLU A 340 -4.06 11.26 -17.74
N THR A 341 -2.94 11.77 -18.24
CA THR A 341 -1.98 12.53 -17.44
C THR A 341 -2.63 13.82 -16.94
N GLU A 342 -3.12 13.82 -15.69
CA GLU A 342 -3.34 15.09 -14.97
C GLU A 342 -2.07 15.46 -14.19
N THR A 343 -1.39 16.47 -14.72
CA THR A 343 -0.45 17.35 -14.05
C THR A 343 -1.09 18.01 -12.82
N GLU A 344 -0.52 17.79 -11.63
CA GLU A 344 -0.85 18.60 -10.43
C GLU A 344 0.09 19.84 -10.36
N GLU A 345 -0.51 21.03 -10.47
CA GLU A 345 -0.07 22.28 -9.82
C GLU A 345 -0.80 22.47 -8.48
#